data_AF-A0A7S3CRN0-F1
#
_entry.id   AF-A0A7S3CRN0-F1
#
_cell.length_a   1.000
_cell.length_b   1.000
_cell.length_c   1.000
_cell.angle_alpha   90.00
_cell.angle_beta   90.00
_cell.angle_gamma   90.00
#
_symmetry.space_group_name_H-M   'P 1'
#
loop_
_entity.id
_entity.type
_entity.pdbx_description
1 polymer ?
#
loop_
_entity_poly.entity_id
_entity_poly.type
_entity_poly.pdbx_seq_one_letter_code
_entity_poly.pdbx_strand_id
1 'polypeptide(L)'
;MPSKRRNNGRGKKNKGHSNVINCTNCGRVFPKDKAIKRFQMKKIVDESSRKDLEDNFAYDKQDFYLPKLYMKQTYCVSCAIHARVVRVRSQIRGDRDIRYTTKIRGTNNIESRTGGFAVPAPNLLKALNRASNRPQNK
;
A
#
# COMPACT_ATOMS: atom_id res chain seq x y z
N MET A 1 -9.53 31.45 6.24
CA MET A 1 -9.02 30.46 5.26
C MET A 1 -9.86 29.18 5.35
N PRO A 2 -10.32 28.59 4.24
CA PRO A 2 -11.22 27.42 4.31
C PRO A 2 -10.48 26.15 4.77
N SER A 3 -11.16 25.30 5.53
CA SER A 3 -10.63 23.97 5.88
C SER A 3 -10.64 23.06 4.66
N LYS A 4 -9.45 22.63 4.22
CA LYS A 4 -9.32 21.80 3.00
C LYS A 4 -9.86 20.38 3.15
N ARG A 5 -9.84 19.80 4.35
CA ARG A 5 -10.21 18.39 4.63
C ARG A 5 -10.79 18.23 6.04
N ARG A 6 -11.88 17.46 6.18
CA ARG A 6 -12.51 17.13 7.48
C ARG A 6 -11.55 16.48 8.50
N ASN A 7 -10.54 15.73 8.04
CA ASN A 7 -9.57 15.05 8.91
C ASN A 7 -8.26 15.83 9.12
N ASN A 8 -8.12 17.04 8.58
CA ASN A 8 -6.89 17.83 8.62
C ASN A 8 -5.63 17.07 8.12
N GLY A 9 -5.83 16.03 7.30
CA GLY A 9 -4.75 15.17 6.79
C GLY A 9 -4.16 14.17 7.80
N ARG A 10 -4.85 13.85 8.89
CA ARG A 10 -4.38 12.90 9.92
C ARG A 10 -5.41 11.82 10.23
N GLY A 11 -4.94 10.65 10.64
CA GLY A 11 -5.75 9.57 11.22
C GLY A 11 -6.05 9.72 12.73
N LYS A 12 -5.69 10.85 13.34
CA LYS A 12 -5.85 11.08 14.78
C LYS A 12 -7.32 11.35 15.13
N LYS A 13 -7.90 10.53 16.02
CA LYS A 13 -9.24 10.66 16.62
C LYS A 13 -9.19 10.22 18.09
N ASN A 14 -10.03 10.80 18.94
CA ASN A 14 -10.18 10.48 20.37
C ASN A 14 -8.85 10.39 21.16
N LYS A 15 -7.87 11.26 20.85
CA LYS A 15 -6.60 11.35 21.57
C LYS A 15 -5.96 12.73 21.43
N GLY A 16 -5.18 13.15 22.42
CA GLY A 16 -4.47 14.45 22.45
C GLY A 16 -3.10 14.46 21.76
N HIS A 17 -2.32 13.38 21.87
CA HIS A 17 -0.98 13.29 21.28
C HIS A 17 -0.83 12.01 20.44
N SER A 18 0.15 12.00 19.53
CA SER A 18 0.52 10.81 18.75
C SER A 18 2.03 10.78 18.60
N ASN A 19 2.65 9.63 18.86
CA ASN A 19 4.10 9.46 18.73
C ASN A 19 4.60 9.93 17.36
N VAL A 20 5.81 10.47 17.35
CA VAL A 20 6.49 10.92 16.14
C VAL A 20 7.34 9.80 15.55
N ILE A 21 7.61 9.90 14.26
CA ILE A 21 8.48 9.00 13.49
C ILE A 21 9.24 9.82 12.45
N ASN A 22 10.33 9.23 11.96
CA ASN A 22 11.23 9.88 11.01
C ASN A 22 10.90 9.47 9.57
N CYS A 23 11.18 10.37 8.62
CA CYS A 23 11.01 10.09 7.20
C CYS A 23 12.15 9.20 6.73
N THR A 24 11.85 8.13 6.01
CA THR A 24 12.90 7.25 5.45
C THR A 24 13.79 7.96 4.43
N ASN A 25 13.31 9.03 3.79
CA ASN A 25 14.05 9.71 2.72
C ASN A 25 14.81 10.96 3.20
N CYS A 26 14.20 11.77 4.06
CA CYS A 26 14.76 13.07 4.45
C CYS A 26 15.04 13.19 5.96
N GLY A 27 14.82 12.14 6.75
CA GLY A 27 15.03 12.17 8.20
C GLY A 27 14.04 13.03 9.00
N ARG A 28 13.23 13.88 8.34
CA ARG A 28 12.28 14.79 9.01
C ARG A 28 11.38 14.06 10.00
N VAL A 29 11.23 14.64 11.19
CA VAL A 29 10.31 14.17 12.24
C VAL A 29 8.89 14.65 11.96
N PHE A 30 7.90 13.74 12.03
CA PHE A 30 6.48 14.06 11.89
C PHE A 30 5.60 13.07 12.67
N PRO A 31 4.33 13.41 12.98
CA PRO A 31 3.46 12.50 13.72
C PRO A 31 3.09 11.24 12.93
N LYS A 32 3.06 10.10 13.62
CA LYS A 32 2.71 8.78 13.08
C LYS A 32 1.36 8.73 12.36
N ASP A 33 0.43 9.61 12.73
CA ASP A 33 -0.92 9.68 12.13
C ASP A 33 -0.99 10.50 10.83
N LYS A 34 0.03 11.31 10.52
CA LYS A 34 0.17 12.06 9.25
C LYS A 34 0.99 11.29 8.22
N ALA A 35 1.68 10.26 8.67
CA ALA A 35 2.61 9.47 7.89
C ALA A 35 1.96 8.75 6.72
N ILE A 36 2.61 8.82 5.56
CA ILE A 36 2.27 7.99 4.41
C ILE A 36 3.06 6.70 4.53
N LYS A 37 2.36 5.63 4.93
CA LYS A 37 2.96 4.31 5.16
C LYS A 37 2.68 3.41 3.98
N ARG A 38 3.71 2.75 3.46
CA ARG A 38 3.61 1.73 2.42
C ARG A 38 4.37 0.51 2.86
N PHE A 39 3.71 -0.64 2.78
CA PHE A 39 4.38 -1.92 2.97
C PHE A 39 4.89 -2.37 1.61
N GLN A 40 6.18 -2.62 1.50
CA GLN A 40 6.83 -3.13 0.32
C GLN A 40 7.38 -4.51 0.63
N MET A 41 6.97 -5.48 -0.19
CA MET A 41 7.60 -6.79 -0.28
C MET A 41 8.40 -6.76 -1.57
N LYS A 42 9.73 -6.77 -1.47
CA LYS A 42 10.62 -6.79 -2.62
C LYS A 42 11.35 -8.12 -2.68
N LYS A 43 11.51 -8.66 -3.89
CA LYS A 43 12.50 -9.71 -4.12
C LYS A 43 13.89 -9.08 -3.91
N ILE A 44 14.83 -9.83 -3.34
CA ILE A 44 16.21 -9.34 -3.18
C ILE A 44 16.86 -9.15 -4.55
N VAL A 45 16.53 -10.04 -5.48
CA VAL A 45 17.12 -10.13 -6.81
C VAL A 45 16.07 -9.81 -7.87
N ASP A 46 16.51 -9.23 -8.99
CA ASP A 46 15.67 -9.01 -10.17
C ASP A 46 15.25 -10.35 -10.81
N GLU A 47 14.20 -10.31 -11.63
CA GLU A 47 13.67 -11.51 -12.28
C GLU A 47 14.64 -12.13 -13.30
N SER A 48 15.46 -11.30 -13.96
CA SER A 48 16.49 -11.77 -14.89
C SER A 48 17.57 -12.57 -14.16
N SER A 49 18.21 -11.95 -13.17
CA SER A 49 19.25 -12.57 -12.35
C SER A 49 18.75 -13.71 -11.46
N ARG A 50 17.44 -13.82 -11.22
CA ARG A 50 16.86 -14.98 -10.51
C ARG A 50 17.14 -16.29 -11.26
N LYS A 51 17.08 -16.28 -12.59
CA LYS A 51 17.35 -17.48 -13.40
C LYS A 51 18.81 -17.90 -13.30
N ASP A 52 19.72 -16.95 -13.41
CA ASP A 52 21.16 -17.22 -13.30
C ASP A 52 21.52 -17.79 -11.93
N LEU A 53 20.89 -17.29 -10.86
CA LEU A 53 21.05 -17.85 -9.52
C LEU A 53 20.45 -19.25 -9.41
N GLU A 54 19.29 -19.50 -10.01
CA GLU A 54 18.64 -20.81 -10.00
C GLU A 54 19.42 -21.90 -10.73
N ASP A 55 20.18 -21.53 -11.75
CA ASP A 55 21.03 -22.47 -12.50
C ASP A 55 22.37 -22.72 -11.81
N ASN A 56 22.83 -21.80 -10.95
CA ASN A 56 24.08 -21.89 -10.21
C ASN A 56 23.91 -22.27 -8.73
N PHE A 57 22.70 -22.64 -8.27
CA PHE A 57 22.49 -23.04 -6.88
C PHE A 57 23.10 -24.41 -6.57
N ALA A 58 23.74 -24.49 -5.40
CA ALA A 58 24.23 -25.76 -4.86
C ALA A 58 23.11 -26.66 -4.32
N TYR A 59 21.93 -26.09 -4.03
CA TYR A 59 20.76 -26.79 -3.51
C TYR A 59 19.71 -27.01 -4.60
N ASP A 60 18.97 -28.10 -4.50
CA ASP A 60 17.86 -28.38 -5.41
C ASP A 60 16.78 -27.30 -5.34
N LYS A 61 16.16 -27.03 -6.50
CA LYS A 61 15.13 -25.99 -6.67
C LYS A 61 13.89 -26.18 -5.77
N GLN A 62 13.70 -27.37 -5.21
CA GLN A 62 12.60 -27.68 -4.30
C GLN A 62 12.87 -27.24 -2.86
N ASP A 63 14.15 -27.19 -2.47
CA ASP A 63 14.54 -26.98 -1.07
C ASP A 63 14.96 -25.54 -0.77
N PHE A 64 15.41 -24.78 -1.78
CA PHE A 64 15.91 -23.42 -1.60
C PHE A 64 15.01 -22.36 -2.25
N TYR A 65 14.44 -21.49 -1.42
CA TYR A 65 13.67 -20.33 -1.86
C TYR A 65 14.38 -19.02 -1.51
N LEU A 66 14.45 -18.13 -2.51
CA LEU A 66 15.08 -16.82 -2.31
C LEU A 66 14.27 -15.96 -1.32
N PRO A 67 14.89 -15.41 -0.26
CA PRO A 67 14.18 -14.62 0.72
C PRO A 67 13.67 -13.30 0.12
N LYS A 68 12.64 -12.74 0.76
CA LYS A 68 12.03 -11.45 0.39
C LYS A 68 12.38 -10.39 1.42
N LEU A 69 12.58 -9.16 0.96
CA LEU A 69 12.74 -7.98 1.80
C LEU A 69 11.38 -7.40 2.16
N TYR A 70 11.10 -7.37 3.46
CA TYR A 70 9.88 -6.80 4.01
C TYR A 70 10.19 -5.45 4.63
N MET A 71 9.69 -4.37 4.03
CA MET A 71 9.96 -3.02 4.49
C MET A 71 8.67 -2.22 4.64
N LYS A 72 8.50 -1.59 5.80
CA LYS A 72 7.43 -0.61 6.03
C LYS A 72 8.00 0.79 5.86
N GLN A 73 7.90 1.32 4.65
CA GLN A 73 8.36 2.67 4.35
C GLN A 73 7.43 3.72 4.95
N THR A 74 8.02 4.73 5.58
CA THR A 74 7.31 5.86 6.20
C THR A 74 7.80 7.18 5.62
N TYR A 75 6.93 7.83 4.85
CA TYR A 75 7.24 9.10 4.20
C TYR A 75 6.53 10.27 4.87
N CYS A 76 7.22 11.42 4.91
CA CYS A 76 6.57 12.71 5.10
C CYS A 76 5.79 13.11 3.84
N VAL A 77 4.86 14.06 3.95
CA VAL A 77 3.97 14.45 2.83
C VAL A 77 4.77 15.02 1.65
N SER A 78 5.81 15.82 1.91
CA SER A 78 6.64 16.43 0.87
C SER A 78 7.38 15.38 0.03
N CYS A 79 8.12 14.46 0.68
CA CYS A 79 8.83 13.40 -0.03
C CYS A 79 7.88 12.47 -0.78
N ALA A 80 6.71 12.17 -0.22
CA ALA A 80 5.73 11.30 -0.88
C ALA A 80 5.14 11.93 -2.16
N ILE A 81 4.99 13.26 -2.22
CA ILE A 81 4.55 13.96 -3.42
C ILE A 81 5.69 14.01 -4.44
N HIS A 82 6.90 14.37 -4.00
CA HIS A 82 8.07 14.46 -4.88
C HIS A 82 8.40 13.11 -5.55
N ALA A 83 8.42 12.03 -4.77
CA ALA A 83 8.63 10.67 -5.26
C ALA A 83 7.39 10.06 -5.96
N ARG A 84 6.31 10.83 -6.15
CA ARG A 84 5.05 10.41 -6.79
C ARG A 84 4.37 9.18 -6.14
N VAL A 85 4.68 8.90 -4.88
CA VAL A 85 4.02 7.86 -4.07
C VAL A 85 2.55 8.22 -3.82
N VAL A 86 2.26 9.51 -3.67
CA VAL A 86 0.91 10.07 -3.60
C VAL A 86 0.79 11.18 -4.64
N ARG A 87 -0.40 11.32 -5.24
CA ARG A 87 -0.70 12.29 -6.29
C ARG A 87 -1.83 13.22 -5.88
N VAL A 88 -1.91 14.40 -6.50
CA VAL A 88 -3.03 15.34 -6.35
C VAL A 88 -4.28 14.72 -6.97
N ARG A 89 -5.44 14.91 -6.32
CA ARG A 89 -6.74 14.35 -6.74
C ARG A 89 -7.82 15.44 -6.75
N SER A 90 -8.82 15.30 -7.62
CA SER A 90 -9.91 16.27 -7.77
C SER A 90 -10.85 16.28 -6.56
N GLN A 91 -11.36 17.46 -6.19
CA GLN A 91 -12.46 17.58 -5.21
C GLN A 91 -13.82 17.41 -5.85
N ILE A 92 -14.00 17.95 -7.05
CA ILE A 92 -15.29 18.04 -7.74
C ILE A 92 -15.82 16.63 -8.05
N ARG A 93 -14.92 15.73 -8.43
CA ARG A 93 -15.22 14.30 -8.68
C ARG A 93 -15.30 13.46 -7.40
N GLY A 94 -15.07 14.05 -6.22
CA GLY A 94 -15.04 13.31 -4.94
C GLY A 94 -13.79 12.46 -4.71
N ASP A 95 -12.83 12.43 -5.64
CA ASP A 95 -11.64 11.56 -5.59
C ASP A 95 -10.82 11.71 -4.31
N ARG A 96 -10.79 12.91 -3.72
CA ARG A 96 -10.04 13.18 -2.47
C ARG A 96 -10.53 12.35 -1.29
N ASP A 97 -11.82 12.02 -1.24
CA ASP A 97 -12.47 11.37 -0.11
C ASP A 97 -12.53 9.83 -0.27
N ILE A 98 -12.23 9.32 -1.46
CA ILE A 98 -12.13 7.88 -1.73
C ILE A 98 -10.94 7.28 -0.97
N ARG A 99 -11.24 6.24 -0.20
CA ARG A 99 -10.28 5.38 0.51
C ARG A 99 -10.23 4.03 -0.19
N TYR A 100 -9.02 3.54 -0.45
CA TYR A 100 -8.84 2.21 -1.04
C TYR A 100 -8.40 1.20 0.01
N THR A 101 -8.96 -0.01 -0.06
CA THR A 101 -8.46 -1.19 0.65
C THR A 101 -7.76 -2.12 -0.33
N THR A 102 -6.62 -2.68 0.11
CA THR A 102 -5.93 -3.75 -0.62
C THR A 102 -6.24 -5.14 -0.06
N LYS A 103 -7.04 -5.22 1.00
CA LYS A 103 -7.51 -6.48 1.58
C LYS A 103 -9.03 -6.54 1.45
N ILE A 104 -9.52 -7.47 0.64
CA ILE A 104 -10.95 -7.82 0.57
C ILE A 104 -11.16 -8.95 1.56
N ARG A 105 -12.06 -8.75 2.53
CA ARG A 105 -12.51 -9.82 3.43
C ARG A 105 -13.81 -10.37 2.84
N GLY A 106 -13.92 -11.69 2.69
CA GLY A 106 -15.12 -12.36 2.15
C GLY A 106 -16.38 -12.24 3.03
N THR A 107 -16.26 -11.60 4.20
CA THR A 107 -17.33 -11.46 5.20
C THR A 107 -18.14 -10.16 5.08
N ASN A 108 -17.71 -9.20 4.25
CA ASN A 108 -18.33 -7.87 4.21
C ASN A 108 -19.41 -7.83 3.11
N ASN A 109 -20.58 -8.41 3.40
CA ASN A 109 -21.74 -8.36 2.50
C ASN A 109 -22.31 -6.94 2.38
N ILE A 110 -22.88 -6.62 1.20
CA ILE A 110 -23.51 -5.33 0.88
C ILE A 110 -24.65 -4.98 1.85
N GLU A 111 -25.28 -5.95 2.49
CA GLU A 111 -26.43 -5.75 3.39
C GLU A 111 -26.02 -5.25 4.80
N SER A 112 -24.78 -5.50 5.23
CA SER A 112 -24.25 -5.07 6.54
C SER A 112 -23.73 -3.62 6.59
N ARG A 113 -24.22 -2.74 5.68
CA ARG A 113 -23.67 -1.40 5.42
C ARG A 113 -23.96 -0.39 6.54
N THR A 114 -23.02 -0.23 7.47
CA THR A 114 -22.88 1.02 8.25
C THR A 114 -21.45 1.55 8.16
N GLY A 115 -21.30 2.81 7.73
CA GLY A 115 -20.05 3.59 7.83
C GLY A 115 -18.91 3.29 6.84
N GLY A 116 -18.70 4.19 5.87
CA GLY A 116 -17.39 4.51 5.28
C GLY A 116 -16.47 3.36 4.85
N PHE A 117 -16.97 2.40 4.06
CA PHE A 117 -16.13 1.32 3.55
C PHE A 117 -15.10 1.83 2.53
N ALA A 118 -13.88 1.33 2.62
CA ALA A 118 -12.85 1.59 1.63
C ALA A 118 -13.12 0.75 0.37
N VAL A 119 -13.19 1.39 -0.80
CA VAL A 119 -13.41 0.70 -2.08
C VAL A 119 -12.21 -0.22 -2.36
N PRO A 120 -12.39 -1.43 -2.90
CA PRO A 120 -11.27 -2.25 -3.32
C PRO A 120 -10.38 -1.48 -4.31
N ALA A 121 -9.07 -1.57 -4.12
CA ALA A 121 -8.14 -0.89 -5.01
C ALA A 121 -8.36 -1.35 -6.48
N PRO A 122 -8.38 -0.45 -7.47
CA PRO A 122 -8.62 -0.82 -8.87
C PRO A 122 -7.67 -1.90 -9.38
N ASN A 123 -6.40 -1.84 -8.97
CA ASN A 123 -5.38 -2.84 -9.32
C ASN A 123 -5.69 -4.22 -8.75
N LEU A 124 -6.32 -4.28 -7.57
CA LEU A 124 -6.72 -5.54 -6.94
C LEU A 124 -7.90 -6.17 -7.68
N LEU A 125 -8.92 -5.37 -8.03
CA LEU A 125 -10.04 -5.82 -8.87
C LEU A 125 -9.54 -6.37 -10.21
N LYS A 126 -8.62 -5.65 -10.86
CA LYS A 126 -8.02 -6.10 -12.12
C LYS A 126 -7.25 -7.42 -11.97
N ALA A 127 -6.55 -7.62 -10.84
CA ALA A 127 -5.85 -8.87 -10.56
C ALA A 127 -6.82 -10.03 -10.31
N LEU A 128 -7.90 -9.81 -9.56
CA LEU A 128 -8.93 -10.83 -9.30
C LEU A 128 -9.66 -11.24 -10.59
N ASN A 129 -10.06 -10.28 -11.42
CA ASN A 129 -10.71 -10.56 -12.71
C ASN A 129 -9.76 -11.29 -13.67
N ARG A 130 -8.45 -11.02 -13.61
CA ARG A 130 -7.46 -11.79 -14.38
C ARG A 130 -7.32 -13.23 -13.88
N ALA A 131 -7.41 -13.44 -12.57
CA ALA A 131 -7.35 -14.77 -11.98
C ALA A 131 -8.59 -15.60 -12.31
N SER A 132 -9.79 -15.01 -12.29
CA SER A 132 -11.04 -15.69 -12.67
C SER A 132 -11.06 -16.07 -14.15
N ASN A 133 -10.42 -15.26 -15.01
CA ASN A 133 -10.43 -15.45 -16.45
C ASN A 133 -9.26 -16.32 -16.96
N ARG A 134 -8.43 -16.88 -16.07
CA ARG A 134 -7.35 -17.78 -16.47
C ARG A 134 -7.98 -19.14 -16.82
N PRO A 135 -7.79 -19.68 -18.03
CA PRO A 135 -8.29 -21.01 -18.36
C PRO A 135 -7.71 -22.01 -17.36
N GLN A 136 -8.58 -22.79 -16.73
CA GLN A 136 -8.23 -23.90 -15.85
C GLN A 136 -7.67 -25.02 -16.74
N ASN A 137 -6.41 -24.88 -17.19
CA ASN A 137 -5.72 -25.99 -17.83
C ASN A 137 -5.54 -27.08 -16.78
N LYS A 138 -6.34 -28.14 -16.91
CA LYS A 138 -6.05 -29.48 -16.38
C LYS A 138 -4.89 -30.07 -17.15
#